data_AF-A0A7S2DF54-F1
#
_entry.id   AF-A0A7S2DF54-F1
#
_cell.length_a   1.000
_cell.length_b   1.000
_cell.length_c   1.000
_cell.angle_alpha   90.00
_cell.angle_beta   90.00
_cell.angle_gamma   90.00
#
_symmetry.space_group_name_H-M   'P 1'
#
loop_
_entity.id
_entity.type
_entity.pdbx_description
1 polymer ?
#
loop_
_entity_poly.entity_id
_entity_poly.type
_entity_poly.pdbx_seq_one_letter_code
_entity_poly.pdbx_strand_id
1 'polypeptide(L)'
;SAQFAYSDSAKGVIASAYFWGYTLSNLASGVICTQVSPKLVLTAGVILWSAFTVLTPVAAGVSMPWLLGCRALMGAAEGACLPTIQQLLVNWVPARERSKALALTTSGITVGTVGALYSAPLIVGAFGWPSVFVLFGVTGFLWCAAWVPTAADAPQ
;
A
#
# COMPACT_ATOMS: atom_id res chain seq x y z
N SER A 1 10.22 -18.37 -0.96
CA SER A 1 10.43 -18.66 -2.39
C SER A 1 11.34 -19.85 -2.61
N ALA A 2 12.40 -20.05 -1.82
CA ALA A 2 13.08 -21.35 -1.66
C ALA A 2 13.66 -21.48 -0.23
N GLN A 3 14.09 -20.34 0.33
CA GLN A 3 14.72 -20.23 1.65
C GLN A 3 13.88 -20.72 2.86
N PHE A 4 12.55 -20.56 2.86
CA PHE A 4 11.68 -20.95 3.99
C PHE A 4 10.81 -22.19 3.73
N ALA A 5 10.93 -22.81 2.54
CA ALA A 5 10.18 -24.01 2.16
C ALA A 5 8.66 -24.01 2.49
N TYR A 6 7.99 -22.85 2.45
CA TYR A 6 6.55 -22.77 2.74
C TYR A 6 5.74 -23.61 1.75
N SER A 7 4.83 -24.43 2.28
CA SER A 7 3.82 -25.13 1.48
C SER A 7 2.90 -24.14 0.77
N ASP A 8 2.24 -24.58 -0.31
CA ASP A 8 1.31 -23.71 -1.04
C ASP A 8 0.12 -23.27 -0.18
N SER A 9 -0.33 -24.13 0.75
CA SER A 9 -1.31 -23.77 1.77
C SER A 9 -0.81 -22.61 2.65
N ALA A 10 0.44 -22.67 3.13
CA ALA A 10 1.02 -21.60 3.94
C ALA A 10 1.14 -20.28 3.17
N LYS A 11 1.52 -20.31 1.88
CA LYS A 11 1.52 -19.12 1.00
C LYS A 11 0.10 -18.54 0.86
N GLY A 12 -0.91 -19.41 0.72
CA GLY A 12 -2.32 -19.02 0.69
C GLY A 12 -2.74 -18.30 1.97
N VAL A 13 -2.38 -18.84 3.15
CA VAL A 13 -2.67 -18.20 4.44
C VAL A 13 -2.00 -16.83 4.56
N ILE A 14 -0.74 -16.71 4.13
CA ILE A 14 0.00 -15.44 4.15
C ILE A 14 -0.68 -14.40 3.24
N ALA A 15 -1.14 -14.79 2.06
CA ALA A 15 -1.88 -13.91 1.15
C ALA A 15 -3.24 -13.50 1.75
N SER A 16 -3.98 -14.45 2.32
CA SER A 16 -5.28 -14.19 2.97
C SER A 16 -5.16 -13.21 4.14
N ALA A 17 -4.08 -13.28 4.93
CA ALA A 17 -3.87 -12.34 6.04
C ALA A 17 -3.85 -10.88 5.58
N TYR A 18 -3.18 -10.59 4.45
CA TYR A 18 -3.22 -9.27 3.83
C TYR A 18 -4.63 -8.88 3.39
N PHE A 19 -5.35 -9.77 2.70
CA PHE A 19 -6.71 -9.48 2.22
C PHE A 19 -7.70 -9.22 3.35
N TRP A 20 -7.59 -9.93 4.48
CA TRP A 20 -8.41 -9.69 5.66
C TRP A 20 -8.18 -8.29 6.23
N GLY A 21 -6.91 -7.89 6.38
CA GLY A 21 -6.56 -6.54 6.83
C GLY A 21 -7.11 -5.47 5.88
N TYR A 22 -6.91 -5.66 4.57
CA TYR A 22 -7.41 -4.77 3.53
C TYR A 22 -8.94 -4.60 3.60
N THR A 23 -9.68 -5.71 3.65
CA THR A 23 -11.14 -5.70 3.62
C THR A 23 -11.73 -5.00 4.85
N LEU A 24 -11.20 -5.30 6.04
CA LEU A 24 -11.66 -4.68 7.29
C LEU A 24 -11.42 -3.16 7.29
N SER A 25 -10.25 -2.73 6.85
CA SER A 25 -9.92 -1.31 6.76
C SER A 25 -10.74 -0.60 5.68
N ASN A 26 -10.93 -1.25 4.53
CA ASN A 26 -11.76 -0.71 3.46
C ASN A 26 -13.21 -0.49 3.91
N LEU A 27 -13.78 -1.42 4.68
CA LEU A 27 -15.11 -1.24 5.27
C LEU A 27 -15.14 -0.07 6.28
N ALA A 28 -14.12 0.05 7.12
CA ALA A 28 -14.01 1.14 8.09
C ALA A 28 -13.76 2.51 7.44
N SER A 29 -13.15 2.52 6.25
CA SER A 29 -12.74 3.74 5.55
C SER A 29 -13.89 4.70 5.26
N GLY A 30 -15.12 4.20 5.06
CA GLY A 30 -16.30 5.04 4.83
C GLY A 30 -16.58 6.00 5.98
N VAL A 31 -16.35 5.57 7.23
CA VAL A 31 -16.47 6.43 8.41
C VAL A 31 -15.27 7.36 8.52
N ILE A 32 -14.06 6.81 8.37
CA ILE A 32 -12.79 7.55 8.51
C ILE A 32 -12.73 8.73 7.53
N CYS A 33 -13.12 8.51 6.27
CA CYS A 33 -13.14 9.53 5.24
C CYS A 33 -14.03 10.73 5.62
N THR A 34 -15.16 10.50 6.31
CA THR A 34 -16.07 11.60 6.68
C THR A 34 -15.61 12.45 7.86
N GLN A 35 -14.72 11.92 8.71
CA GLN A 35 -14.36 12.55 10.00
C GLN A 35 -12.90 13.01 10.08
N VAL A 36 -12.03 12.46 9.24
CA VAL A 36 -10.59 12.70 9.29
C VAL A 36 -10.11 13.35 7.99
N SER A 37 -9.15 14.25 8.10
CA SER A 37 -8.41 14.84 6.98
C SER A 37 -7.93 13.77 5.99
N PRO A 38 -8.40 13.80 4.72
CA PRO A 38 -7.97 12.84 3.70
C PRO A 38 -6.44 12.85 3.45
N LYS A 39 -5.80 14.03 3.54
CA LYS A 39 -4.34 14.15 3.48
C LYS A 39 -3.67 13.32 4.56
N LEU A 40 -4.12 13.44 5.82
CA LEU A 40 -3.54 12.72 6.94
C LEU A 40 -3.75 11.22 6.81
N VAL A 41 -4.96 10.78 6.43
CA VAL A 41 -5.28 9.36 6.23
C VAL A 41 -4.40 8.74 5.15
N LEU A 42 -4.26 9.41 4.00
CA LEU A 42 -3.42 8.90 2.91
C LEU A 42 -1.94 8.85 3.31
N THR A 43 -1.44 9.91 3.96
CA THR A 43 -0.04 9.97 4.42
C THR A 43 0.25 8.86 5.43
N ALA A 44 -0.60 8.70 6.45
CA ALA A 44 -0.46 7.66 7.47
C ALA A 44 -0.55 6.26 6.85
N GLY A 45 -1.49 6.04 5.93
CA GLY A 45 -1.64 4.78 5.20
C GLY A 45 -0.37 4.40 4.44
N VAL A 46 0.19 5.34 3.65
CA VAL A 46 1.42 5.06 2.88
C VAL A 46 2.64 4.86 3.79
N ILE A 47 2.78 5.63 4.87
CA ILE A 47 3.86 5.44 5.85
C ILE A 47 3.78 4.05 6.50
N LEU A 48 2.59 3.66 6.98
CA LEU A 48 2.39 2.36 7.64
C LEU A 48 2.61 1.22 6.66
N TRP A 49 2.03 1.30 5.45
CA TRP A 49 2.22 0.32 4.39
C TRP A 49 3.71 0.14 4.05
N SER A 50 4.43 1.26 3.90
CA SER A 50 5.87 1.26 3.60
C SER A 50 6.68 0.64 4.74
N ALA A 51 6.37 0.98 5.99
CA ALA A 51 7.03 0.43 7.18
C ALA A 51 6.85 -1.09 7.27
N PHE A 52 5.62 -1.59 7.12
CA PHE A 52 5.35 -3.03 7.16
C PHE A 52 5.90 -3.78 5.94
N THR A 53 6.01 -3.11 4.80
CA THR A 53 6.70 -3.65 3.61
C THR A 53 8.18 -3.87 3.92
N VAL A 54 8.89 -2.88 4.46
CA VAL A 54 10.31 -3.01 4.85
C VAL A 54 10.51 -4.03 5.98
N LEU A 55 9.56 -4.12 6.92
CA LEU A 55 9.63 -5.05 8.05
C LEU A 55 9.35 -6.51 7.67
N THR A 56 8.63 -6.73 6.57
CA THR A 56 8.25 -8.06 6.09
C THR A 56 9.40 -9.08 6.00
N PRO A 57 10.58 -8.76 5.42
CA PRO A 57 11.68 -9.71 5.38
C PRO A 57 12.22 -10.10 6.76
N VAL A 58 12.26 -9.14 7.70
CA VAL A 58 12.66 -9.39 9.09
C VAL A 58 11.61 -10.28 9.76
N ALA A 59 10.33 -9.98 9.58
CA ALA A 59 9.24 -10.76 10.16
C ALA A 59 9.22 -12.22 9.67
N ALA A 60 9.51 -12.44 8.38
CA ALA A 60 9.65 -13.77 7.81
C ALA A 60 10.81 -14.57 8.44
N GLY A 61 11.89 -13.90 8.85
CA GLY A 61 13.02 -14.52 9.55
C GLY A 61 12.76 -14.86 11.01
N VAL A 62 11.82 -14.16 11.68
CA VAL A 62 11.48 -14.38 13.09
C VAL A 62 10.51 -15.55 13.25
N SER A 63 9.29 -15.44 12.69
CA SER A 63 8.27 -16.49 12.81
C SER A 63 7.08 -16.26 11.87
N MET A 64 6.33 -17.33 11.60
CA MET A 64 5.12 -17.25 10.78
C MET A 64 4.05 -16.29 11.35
N PRO A 65 3.69 -16.32 12.65
CA PRO A 65 2.70 -15.37 13.18
C PRO A 65 3.10 -13.91 13.01
N TRP A 66 4.39 -13.59 13.13
CA TRP A 66 4.89 -12.23 12.94
C TRP A 66 4.79 -11.78 11.48
N LEU A 67 5.07 -12.68 10.54
CA LEU A 67 4.83 -12.44 9.12
C LEU A 67 3.35 -12.19 8.83
N LEU A 68 2.44 -13.02 9.38
CA LEU A 68 0.99 -12.84 9.19
C LEU A 68 0.51 -11.50 9.75
N GLY A 69 0.97 -11.12 10.95
CA GLY A 69 0.67 -9.82 11.54
C GLY A 69 1.14 -8.65 10.67
N CYS A 70 2.39 -8.69 10.18
CA CYS A 70 2.90 -7.67 9.26
C CYS A 70 2.07 -7.57 7.99
N ARG A 71 1.65 -8.70 7.41
CA ARG A 71 0.82 -8.72 6.19
C ARG A 71 -0.57 -8.18 6.43
N ALA A 72 -1.20 -8.53 7.55
CA ALA A 72 -2.51 -8.00 7.91
C ALA A 72 -2.46 -6.47 8.12
N LEU A 73 -1.44 -5.97 8.83
CA LEU A 73 -1.27 -4.53 9.05
C LEU A 73 -0.94 -3.77 7.76
N MET A 74 -0.14 -4.37 6.87
CA MET A 74 0.13 -3.84 5.53
C MET A 74 -1.17 -3.70 4.72
N GLY A 75 -2.01 -4.74 4.70
CA GLY A 75 -3.31 -4.69 4.03
C GLY A 75 -4.24 -3.65 4.66
N ALA A 76 -4.29 -3.57 5.99
CA ALA A 76 -5.09 -2.59 6.69
C ALA A 76 -4.66 -1.15 6.38
N ALA A 77 -3.36 -0.88 6.27
CA ALA A 77 -2.86 0.43 5.89
C ALA A 77 -3.28 0.84 4.46
N GLU A 78 -3.33 -0.12 3.54
CA GLU A 78 -3.70 0.12 2.13
C GLU A 78 -5.21 0.24 1.91
N GLY A 79 -6.02 -0.48 2.69
CA GLY A 79 -7.47 -0.60 2.48
C GLY A 79 -8.23 0.73 2.47
N ALA A 80 -7.73 1.74 3.19
CA ALA A 80 -8.33 3.07 3.24
C ALA A 80 -7.83 4.02 2.13
N CYS A 81 -6.74 3.69 1.42
CA CYS A 81 -6.10 4.60 0.48
C CYS A 81 -7.01 4.98 -0.70
N LEU A 82 -7.66 4.00 -1.34
CA LEU A 82 -8.50 4.27 -2.51
C LEU A 82 -9.74 5.14 -2.19
N PRO A 83 -10.51 4.85 -1.13
CA PRO A 83 -11.60 5.72 -0.68
C PRO A 83 -11.12 7.15 -0.34
N THR A 84 -9.98 7.28 0.32
CA THR A 84 -9.38 8.58 0.64
C THR A 84 -8.96 9.35 -0.61
N ILE A 85 -8.36 8.68 -1.60
CA ILE A 85 -8.03 9.27 -2.91
C ILE A 85 -9.29 9.77 -3.61
N GLN A 86 -10.36 8.97 -3.63
CA GLN A 86 -11.64 9.37 -4.22
C GLN A 86 -12.19 10.63 -3.55
N GLN A 87 -12.10 10.73 -2.23
CA GLN A 87 -12.53 11.91 -1.49
C GLN A 87 -11.68 13.14 -1.79
N LEU A 88 -10.34 13.01 -1.88
CA LEU A 88 -9.46 14.10 -2.30
C LEU A 88 -9.85 14.61 -3.70
N LEU A 89 -10.14 13.71 -4.63
CA LEU A 89 -10.61 14.11 -5.97
C LEU A 89 -11.98 14.79 -5.94
N VAL A 90 -12.85 14.41 -5.01
CA VAL A 90 -14.13 15.11 -4.81
C VAL A 90 -13.92 16.57 -4.40
N ASN A 91 -12.95 16.81 -3.51
CA ASN A 91 -12.63 18.14 -3.00
C ASN A 91 -11.90 19.03 -4.02
N TRP A 92 -11.01 18.45 -4.83
CA TRP A 92 -10.13 19.20 -5.73
C TRP A 92 -10.61 19.29 -7.18
N VAL A 93 -11.39 18.31 -7.65
CA VAL A 93 -11.75 18.19 -9.07
C VAL A 93 -13.22 18.49 -9.31
N PRO A 94 -13.56 19.38 -10.27
CA PRO A 94 -14.93 19.63 -10.67
C PRO A 94 -15.66 18.34 -11.09
N ALA A 95 -16.96 18.25 -10.77
CA ALA A 95 -17.75 17.04 -11.00
C ALA A 95 -17.68 16.50 -12.45
N ARG A 96 -17.59 17.40 -13.44
CA ARG A 96 -17.50 17.05 -14.88
C ARG A 96 -16.21 16.30 -15.24
N GLU A 97 -15.12 16.57 -14.53
CA GLU A 97 -13.79 16.03 -14.84
C GLU A 97 -13.36 14.93 -13.86
N ARG A 98 -14.09 14.75 -12.77
CA ARG A 98 -13.77 13.80 -11.70
C ARG A 98 -13.56 12.38 -12.19
N SER A 99 -14.40 11.90 -13.11
CA SER A 99 -14.23 10.54 -13.68
C SER A 99 -12.92 10.39 -14.46
N LYS A 100 -12.47 11.44 -15.16
CA LYS A 100 -11.19 11.44 -15.86
C LYS A 100 -10.02 11.45 -14.88
N ALA A 101 -10.10 12.30 -13.85
CA ALA A 101 -9.07 12.35 -12.82
C ALA A 101 -8.95 11.02 -12.06
N LEU A 102 -10.09 10.40 -11.71
CA LEU A 102 -10.09 9.08 -11.08
C LEU A 102 -9.49 8.01 -12.00
N ALA A 103 -9.85 7.99 -13.29
CA ALA A 103 -9.29 7.06 -14.26
C ALA A 103 -7.78 7.24 -14.44
N LEU A 104 -7.30 8.50 -14.45
CA LEU A 104 -5.87 8.79 -14.49
C LEU A 104 -5.16 8.25 -13.24
N THR A 105 -5.71 8.50 -12.05
CA THR A 105 -5.11 8.03 -10.80
C THR A 105 -5.10 6.50 -10.71
N THR A 106 -6.18 5.82 -11.10
CA THR A 106 -6.22 4.35 -11.08
C THR A 106 -5.36 3.73 -12.17
N SER A 107 -5.13 4.40 -13.31
CA SER A 107 -4.17 3.94 -14.32
C SER A 107 -2.75 3.82 -13.76
N GLY A 108 -2.40 4.66 -12.77
CA GLY A 108 -1.14 4.57 -12.04
C GLY A 108 -0.95 3.23 -11.33
N ILE A 109 -2.03 2.60 -10.84
CA ILE A 109 -1.99 1.26 -10.23
C ILE A 109 -1.56 0.22 -11.28
N THR A 110 -2.13 0.28 -12.49
CA THR A 110 -1.77 -0.63 -13.58
C THR A 110 -0.32 -0.45 -14.01
N VAL A 111 0.12 0.79 -14.22
CA VAL A 111 1.51 1.10 -14.61
C VAL A 111 2.48 0.63 -13.53
N GLY A 112 2.20 0.92 -12.26
CA GLY A 112 3.00 0.47 -11.13
C GLY A 112 3.07 -1.05 -11.02
N THR A 113 1.96 -1.75 -11.22
CA THR A 113 1.89 -3.22 -11.21
C THR A 113 2.77 -3.82 -12.29
N VAL A 114 2.69 -3.32 -13.53
CA VAL A 114 3.53 -3.79 -14.65
C VAL A 114 5.00 -3.51 -14.36
N GLY A 115 5.32 -2.30 -13.90
CA GLY A 115 6.69 -1.94 -13.52
C GLY A 115 7.24 -2.83 -12.40
N ALA A 116 6.43 -3.15 -11.39
CA ALA A 116 6.82 -4.04 -10.30
C ALA A 116 7.01 -5.49 -10.78
N LEU A 117 6.11 -6.02 -11.60
CA LEU A 117 6.21 -7.38 -12.15
C LEU A 117 7.43 -7.54 -13.06
N TYR A 118 7.81 -6.49 -13.80
CA TYR A 118 9.00 -6.50 -14.63
C TYR A 118 10.30 -6.36 -13.82
N SER A 119 10.34 -5.42 -12.88
CA SER A 119 11.56 -5.10 -12.12
C SER A 119 11.86 -6.07 -10.98
N ALA A 120 10.83 -6.61 -10.31
CA ALA A 120 11.00 -7.45 -9.13
C ALA A 120 11.88 -8.69 -9.41
N PRO A 121 11.68 -9.50 -10.47
CA PRO A 121 12.54 -10.65 -10.74
C PRO A 121 14.01 -10.26 -10.98
N LEU A 122 14.25 -9.13 -11.68
CA LEU A 122 15.60 -8.63 -11.96
C LEU A 122 16.33 -8.22 -10.66
N ILE A 123 15.62 -7.50 -9.79
CA ILE A 123 16.14 -7.06 -8.50
C ILE A 123 16.42 -8.27 -7.60
N VAL A 124 15.47 -9.22 -7.52
CA VAL A 124 15.63 -10.44 -6.72
C VAL A 124 16.79 -11.30 -7.23
N GLY A 125 16.99 -11.40 -8.54
CA GLY A 125 18.10 -12.13 -9.14
C GLY A 125 19.48 -11.54 -8.81
N ALA A 126 19.58 -10.21 -8.70
CA ALA A 126 20.84 -9.52 -8.44
C ALA A 126 21.15 -9.33 -6.94
N PHE A 127 20.14 -9.02 -6.12
CA PHE A 127 20.32 -8.58 -4.72
C PHE A 127 19.58 -9.44 -3.70
N GLY A 128 18.94 -10.52 -4.15
CA GLY A 128 18.15 -11.41 -3.30
C GLY A 128 16.76 -10.87 -2.98
N TRP A 129 15.88 -11.73 -2.47
CA TRP A 129 14.48 -11.39 -2.28
C TRP A 129 14.16 -10.28 -1.25
N PRO A 130 14.94 -10.03 -0.17
CA PRO A 130 14.60 -8.95 0.77
C PRO A 130 14.71 -7.56 0.13
N SER A 131 15.59 -7.40 -0.87
CA SER A 131 15.87 -6.13 -1.51
C SER A 131 14.64 -5.48 -2.16
N VAL A 132 13.74 -6.30 -2.72
CA VAL A 132 12.51 -5.81 -3.36
C VAL A 132 11.56 -5.13 -2.36
N PHE A 133 11.48 -5.67 -1.14
CA PHE A 133 10.67 -5.11 -0.06
C PHE A 133 11.24 -3.79 0.44
N VAL A 134 12.58 -3.72 0.58
CA VAL A 134 13.26 -2.49 0.97
C VAL A 134 13.08 -1.41 -0.09
N LEU A 135 13.29 -1.74 -1.38
CA LEU A 135 13.19 -0.77 -2.47
C LEU A 135 11.77 -0.18 -2.58
N PHE A 136 10.74 -1.03 -2.63
CA PHE A 136 9.36 -0.56 -2.75
C PHE A 136 8.88 0.17 -1.49
N GLY A 137 9.26 -0.30 -0.31
CA GLY A 137 8.94 0.39 0.94
C GLY A 137 9.60 1.77 1.03
N VAL A 138 10.89 1.90 0.68
CA VAL A 138 11.58 3.19 0.65
C VAL A 138 10.95 4.16 -0.35
N THR A 139 10.52 3.67 -1.52
CA THR A 139 9.85 4.49 -2.53
C THR A 139 8.57 5.14 -1.98
N GLY A 140 7.81 4.44 -1.14
CA GLY A 140 6.63 5.01 -0.46
C GLY A 140 6.99 6.12 0.53
N PHE A 141 8.09 5.97 1.28
CA PHE A 141 8.57 7.06 2.15
C PHE A 141 9.04 8.29 1.36
N LEU A 142 9.74 8.08 0.23
CA LEU A 142 10.15 9.17 -0.66
C LEU A 142 8.93 9.89 -1.25
N TRP A 143 7.91 9.14 -1.64
CA TRP A 143 6.65 9.71 -2.09
C TRP A 143 5.98 10.55 -0.99
N CYS A 144 5.94 10.05 0.26
CA CYS A 144 5.42 10.81 1.40
C CYS A 144 6.21 12.12 1.64
N ALA A 145 7.54 12.09 1.50
CA ALA A 145 8.38 13.27 1.65
C ALA A 145 8.04 14.36 0.61
N ALA A 146 7.65 13.97 -0.60
CA ALA A 146 7.17 14.90 -1.63
C ALA A 146 5.69 15.31 -1.43
N TRP A 147 4.85 14.39 -0.93
CA TRP A 147 3.42 14.58 -0.73
C TRP A 147 3.09 15.50 0.45
N VAL A 148 3.68 15.27 1.62
CA VAL A 148 3.38 16.02 2.85
C VAL A 148 3.49 17.55 2.70
N PRO A 149 4.54 18.11 2.06
CA PRO A 149 4.66 19.57 1.90
C PRO A 149 3.74 20.13 0.82
N THR A 150 3.31 19.34 -0.17
CA THR A 150 2.55 19.83 -1.33
C THR A 150 1.05 19.56 -1.23
N ALA A 151 0.64 18.55 -0.47
CA ALA A 151 -0.76 18.16 -0.35
C ALA A 151 -1.54 19.09 0.59
N ALA A 152 -2.81 19.30 0.28
CA ALA A 152 -3.80 19.91 1.17
C ALA A 152 -5.16 19.22 0.98
N ASP A 153 -6.00 19.26 2.01
CA ASP A 153 -7.30 18.57 2.01
C ASP A 153 -8.30 19.18 1.02
N ALA A 154 -8.16 20.48 0.79
CA ALA A 154 -8.95 21.28 -0.12
C ALA A 154 -8.06 22.42 -0.68
N PRO A 155 -8.41 23.02 -1.81
CA PRO A 155 -7.65 24.09 -2.46
C PRO A 155 -7.64 25.45 -1.72
N GLN A 156 -7.98 25.49 -0.42
CA GLN A 156 -8.02 26.72 0.40
C GLN A 156 -6.82 26.81 1.34
#